data_AF-A0A976PER8-F1
#
_entry.id   AF-A0A976PER8-F1
#
_cell.length_a   1.000
_cell.length_b   1.000
_cell.length_c   1.000
_cell.angle_alpha   90.00
_cell.angle_beta   90.00
_cell.angle_gamma   90.00
#
_symmetry.space_group_name_H-M   'P 1'
#
loop_
_entity.id
_entity.type
_entity.pdbx_description
1 polymer ?
#
loop_
_entity_poly.entity_id
_entity_poly.type
_entity_poly.pdbx_seq_one_letter_code
_entity_poly.pdbx_strand_id
1 'polypeptide(L)'
;MSERLLGIYEKLVLRHPLAAIIFIILLAVGMAFGLPNFKLDASADSLTLEHDTALDYFRETLQHYGSSDFLVVTYTPNEGDLFDDASLNTLAQMSDELKTISGVANVTSILDVPLLYSPKVTVSQLKEEPRTLRNPDTDRDLARKEFLESPIYRKLILSPDGQTTALMATMELDRQYLTLVRQRDSLRLKRDTEGLTAEEEVELERVSKEFLDYRTARAVEEHQRVAEIREKMAQFKDRAQIFLGGPSMIT
;
A
#
# COMPACT_ATOMS: atom_id res chain seq x y z
N MET A 1 -14.27 -18.74 46.05
CA MET A 1 -13.29 -17.63 45.99
C MET A 1 -12.73 -17.45 47.40
N SER A 2 -11.42 -17.56 47.59
CA SER A 2 -10.80 -17.59 48.93
C SER A 2 -11.14 -16.32 49.73
N GLU A 3 -11.63 -16.45 50.98
CA GLU A 3 -11.92 -15.31 51.87
C GLU A 3 -10.75 -14.32 51.99
N ARG A 4 -9.52 -14.82 51.84
CA ARG A 4 -8.30 -13.99 51.83
C ARG A 4 -8.25 -13.03 50.65
N LEU A 5 -8.70 -13.44 49.46
CA LEU A 5 -8.75 -12.59 48.27
C LEU A 5 -9.81 -11.48 48.42
N LEU A 6 -10.96 -11.82 49.01
CA LEU A 6 -12.02 -10.86 49.34
C LEU A 6 -11.55 -9.82 50.36
N GLY A 7 -10.84 -10.25 51.41
CA GLY A 7 -10.29 -9.34 52.42
C GLY A 7 -9.21 -8.38 51.87
N ILE A 8 -8.42 -8.83 50.88
CA ILE A 8 -7.44 -7.98 50.17
C ILE A 8 -8.17 -6.96 49.29
N TYR A 9 -9.18 -7.39 48.53
CA TYR A 9 -9.98 -6.52 47.68
C TYR A 9 -10.71 -5.44 48.48
N GLU A 10 -11.33 -5.80 49.61
CA GLU A 10 -12.02 -4.83 50.47
C GLU A 10 -11.06 -3.76 50.99
N LYS A 11 -9.88 -4.16 51.48
CA LYS A 11 -8.89 -3.23 52.02
C LYS A 11 -8.27 -2.31 50.97
N LEU A 12 -7.91 -2.84 49.79
CA LEU A 12 -7.24 -2.04 48.76
C LEU A 12 -8.22 -1.20 47.91
N VAL A 13 -9.38 -1.76 47.58
CA VAL A 13 -10.29 -1.16 46.58
C VAL A 13 -11.50 -0.51 47.24
N LEU A 14 -12.20 -1.21 48.15
CA LEU A 14 -13.45 -0.69 48.74
C LEU A 14 -13.21 0.36 49.85
N ARG A 15 -12.16 0.22 50.65
CA ARG A 15 -11.83 1.18 51.73
C ARG A 15 -11.11 2.44 51.23
N HIS A 16 -10.44 2.36 50.09
CA HIS A 16 -9.70 3.49 49.50
C HIS A 16 -10.04 3.69 48.01
N PRO A 17 -11.32 3.95 47.66
CA PRO A 17 -11.77 3.96 46.26
C PRO A 17 -11.09 5.05 45.42
N LEU A 18 -10.86 6.24 45.98
CA LEU A 18 -10.14 7.32 45.30
C LEU A 18 -8.68 6.93 44.96
N ALA A 19 -7.97 6.29 45.89
CA ALA A 19 -6.60 5.86 45.66
C ALA A 19 -6.54 4.76 44.59
N ALA A 20 -7.49 3.82 44.60
CA ALA A 20 -7.60 2.78 43.57
C ALA A 20 -7.88 3.37 42.18
N ILE A 21 -8.79 4.34 42.07
CA ILE A 21 -9.08 5.04 40.81
C ILE A 21 -7.84 5.78 40.31
N ILE A 22 -7.17 6.55 41.17
CA ILE A 22 -5.94 7.28 40.81
C ILE A 22 -4.86 6.32 40.32
N PHE A 23 -4.68 5.18 40.99
CA PHE A 23 -3.73 4.16 40.58
C PHE A 23 -4.04 3.60 39.18
N ILE A 24 -5.30 3.26 38.91
CA ILE A 24 -5.72 2.77 37.58
C ILE A 24 -5.50 3.84 36.51
N ILE A 25 -5.81 5.11 36.80
CA ILE A 25 -5.57 6.22 35.87
C ILE A 25 -4.08 6.39 35.61
N LEU A 26 -3.23 6.36 36.64
CA LEU A 26 -1.78 6.45 36.49
C LEU A 26 -1.23 5.28 35.68
N LEU A 27 -1.73 4.07 35.92
CA LEU A 27 -1.35 2.88 35.13
C LEU A 27 -1.78 3.05 33.66
N ALA A 28 -3.01 3.50 33.41
CA ALA A 28 -3.52 3.73 32.06
C ALA A 28 -2.71 4.82 31.33
N VAL A 29 -2.38 5.94 32.00
CA VAL A 29 -1.51 6.99 31.46
C VAL A 29 -0.10 6.45 31.20
N GLY A 30 0.44 5.64 32.12
CA GLY A 30 1.72 4.95 31.96
C GLY A 30 1.75 4.06 30.72
N MET A 31 0.69 3.29 30.49
CA MET A 31 0.54 2.47 29.27
C MET A 31 0.32 3.33 28.03
N ALA A 32 -0.40 4.46 28.13
CA ALA A 32 -0.67 5.37 27.02
C ALA A 32 0.61 6.00 26.44
N PHE A 33 1.64 6.22 27.27
CA PHE A 33 2.96 6.63 26.77
C PHE A 33 3.60 5.62 25.81
N GLY A 34 3.17 4.36 25.82
CA GLY A 34 3.61 3.33 24.87
C GLY A 34 2.89 3.36 23.51
N LEU A 35 1.75 4.06 23.39
CA LEU A 35 0.93 4.08 22.16
C LEU A 35 1.70 4.58 20.92
N PRO A 36 2.55 5.63 20.98
CA PRO A 36 3.31 6.07 19.81
C PRO A 36 4.29 5.02 19.28
N ASN A 37 4.66 4.02 20.10
CA ASN A 37 5.56 2.93 19.70
C ASN A 37 4.81 1.67 19.28
N PHE A 38 3.48 1.68 19.29
CA PHE A 38 2.68 0.56 18.84
C PHE A 38 2.82 0.39 17.33
N LYS A 39 3.21 -0.81 16.90
CA LYS A 39 3.37 -1.18 15.48
C LYS A 39 2.38 -2.28 15.15
N LEU A 40 1.56 -2.07 14.13
CA LEU A 40 0.66 -3.08 13.60
C LEU A 40 1.33 -3.72 12.38
N ASP A 41 1.87 -4.93 12.53
CA ASP A 41 2.47 -5.67 11.41
C ASP A 41 1.40 -6.47 10.66
N ALA A 42 0.84 -5.86 9.62
CA ALA A 42 -0.13 -6.48 8.72
C ALA A 42 0.52 -7.00 7.42
N SER A 43 1.83 -7.23 7.42
CA SER A 43 2.54 -7.75 6.25
C SER A 43 2.15 -9.21 5.96
N ALA A 44 2.31 -9.63 4.71
CA ALA A 44 2.10 -11.04 4.36
C ALA A 44 2.99 -11.96 5.21
N ASP A 45 4.24 -11.57 5.50
CA ASP A 45 5.20 -12.34 6.31
C ASP A 45 4.72 -12.56 7.76
N SER A 46 3.94 -11.65 8.35
CA SER A 46 3.39 -11.81 9.72
C SER A 46 2.09 -12.62 9.75
N LEU A 47 1.37 -12.68 8.63
CA LEU A 47 0.06 -13.33 8.52
C LEU A 47 0.13 -14.76 7.96
N THR A 48 1.27 -15.17 7.42
CA THR A 48 1.49 -16.51 6.86
C THR A 48 2.41 -17.36 7.73
N LEU A 49 2.46 -18.65 7.44
CA LEU A 49 3.41 -19.57 8.06
C LEU A 49 4.84 -19.31 7.52
N GLU A 50 5.85 -19.67 8.32
CA GLU A 50 7.28 -19.48 7.98
C GLU A 50 7.72 -20.21 6.69
N HIS A 51 6.95 -21.21 6.24
CA HIS A 51 7.21 -22.04 5.05
C HIS A 51 6.02 -22.05 4.09
N ASP A 52 5.37 -20.90 3.92
CA ASP A 52 4.26 -20.78 2.99
C ASP A 52 4.75 -20.78 1.54
N THR A 53 4.52 -21.88 0.83
CA THR A 53 4.94 -22.05 -0.56
C THR A 53 4.26 -21.07 -1.52
N ALA A 54 3.07 -20.57 -1.18
CA ALA A 54 2.39 -19.56 -1.99
C ALA A 54 3.07 -18.20 -1.83
N LEU A 55 3.54 -17.87 -0.63
CA LEU A 55 4.32 -16.65 -0.37
C LEU A 55 5.67 -16.68 -1.10
N ASP A 56 6.36 -17.82 -1.12
CA ASP A 56 7.61 -17.99 -1.85
C ASP A 56 7.40 -17.83 -3.35
N TYR A 57 6.38 -18.49 -3.91
CA TYR A 57 6.02 -18.35 -5.32
C TYR A 57 5.65 -16.89 -5.68
N PHE A 58 4.92 -16.21 -4.81
CA PHE A 58 4.61 -14.79 -4.98
C PHE A 58 5.88 -13.93 -5.02
N ARG A 59 6.84 -14.14 -4.10
CA ARG A 59 8.12 -13.41 -4.05
C ARG A 59 9.03 -13.73 -5.25
N GLU A 60 8.97 -14.93 -5.79
CA GLU A 60 9.65 -15.30 -7.04
C GLU A 60 9.05 -14.54 -8.22
N THR A 61 7.72 -14.53 -8.31
CA THR A 61 6.97 -13.79 -9.34
C THR A 61 7.31 -12.29 -9.32
N LEU A 62 7.39 -11.67 -8.13
CA LEU A 62 7.78 -10.27 -7.98
C LEU A 62 9.17 -9.95 -8.57
N GLN A 63 10.12 -10.89 -8.53
CA GLN A 63 11.42 -10.64 -9.12
C GLN A 63 11.42 -10.67 -10.65
N HIS A 64 10.57 -11.51 -11.24
CA HIS A 64 10.47 -11.63 -12.68
C HIS A 64 9.63 -10.51 -13.29
N TYR A 65 8.56 -10.08 -12.60
CA TYR A 65 7.56 -9.17 -13.15
C TYR A 65 7.53 -7.79 -12.51
N GLY A 66 8.28 -7.56 -11.43
CA GLY A 66 8.39 -6.26 -10.75
C GLY A 66 7.48 -6.14 -9.52
N SER A 67 7.31 -4.90 -9.06
CA SER A 67 6.54 -4.60 -7.85
C SER A 67 5.04 -4.84 -8.05
N SER A 68 4.40 -5.53 -7.11
CA SER A 68 2.94 -5.60 -7.01
C SER A 68 2.38 -4.64 -5.96
N ASP A 69 3.22 -3.80 -5.38
CA ASP A 69 2.79 -2.84 -4.37
C ASP A 69 2.31 -1.56 -5.04
N PHE A 70 1.08 -1.15 -4.72
CA PHE A 70 0.45 -0.02 -5.37
C PHE A 70 -0.52 0.70 -4.44
N LEU A 71 -0.65 1.99 -4.69
CA LEU A 71 -1.65 2.87 -4.10
C LEU A 71 -2.63 3.32 -5.17
N VAL A 72 -3.90 3.38 -4.80
CA VAL A 72 -4.98 3.82 -5.68
C VAL A 72 -5.50 5.16 -5.18
N VAL A 73 -5.56 6.14 -6.08
CA VAL A 73 -6.22 7.42 -5.87
C VAL A 73 -7.44 7.46 -6.78
N THR A 74 -8.64 7.62 -6.25
CA THR A 74 -9.82 7.89 -7.08
C THR A 74 -10.02 9.38 -7.28
N TYR A 75 -10.55 9.75 -8.44
CA TYR A 75 -10.80 11.12 -8.85
C TYR A 75 -12.19 11.24 -9.47
N THR A 76 -13.03 12.08 -8.87
CA THR A 76 -14.34 12.48 -9.38
C THR A 76 -14.40 14.01 -9.38
N PRO A 77 -14.46 14.68 -10.55
CA PRO A 77 -14.58 16.13 -10.60
C PRO A 77 -15.82 16.62 -9.83
N ASN A 78 -15.69 17.72 -9.07
CA ASN A 78 -16.83 18.33 -8.38
C ASN A 78 -17.77 19.04 -9.36
N GLU A 79 -17.20 19.61 -10.43
CA GLU A 79 -17.91 20.33 -11.48
C GLU A 79 -17.41 19.87 -12.85
N GLY A 80 -18.29 19.90 -13.84
CA GLY A 80 -17.99 19.49 -15.21
C GLY A 80 -17.93 17.98 -15.41
N ASP A 81 -17.54 17.57 -16.60
CA ASP A 81 -17.38 16.18 -16.98
C ASP A 81 -15.91 15.72 -16.81
N LEU A 82 -15.71 14.43 -16.51
CA LEU A 82 -14.39 13.81 -16.32
C LEU A 82 -13.45 13.96 -17.54
N PHE A 83 -13.99 14.02 -18.76
CA PHE A 83 -13.23 14.11 -20.02
C PHE A 83 -13.09 15.56 -20.52
N ASP A 84 -13.57 16.54 -19.76
CA ASP A 84 -13.33 17.96 -20.07
C ASP A 84 -11.87 18.35 -19.84
N ASP A 85 -11.42 19.41 -20.52
CA ASP A 85 -10.04 19.89 -20.41
C ASP A 85 -9.62 20.17 -18.96
N ALA A 86 -10.49 20.84 -18.19
CA ALA A 86 -10.21 21.17 -16.80
C ALA A 86 -10.00 19.92 -15.93
N SER A 87 -10.85 18.90 -16.15
CA SER A 87 -10.79 17.63 -15.42
C SER A 87 -9.56 16.82 -15.77
N LEU A 88 -9.26 16.66 -17.06
CA LEU A 88 -8.08 15.93 -17.53
C LEU A 88 -6.78 16.64 -17.15
N ASN A 89 -6.75 17.98 -17.16
CA ASN A 89 -5.60 18.74 -16.67
C ASN A 89 -5.39 18.58 -15.17
N THR A 90 -6.46 18.56 -14.38
CA THR A 90 -6.37 18.30 -12.93
C THR A 90 -5.86 16.88 -12.67
N LEU A 91 -6.38 15.89 -13.41
CA LEU A 91 -5.91 14.51 -13.35
C LEU A 91 -4.42 14.38 -13.71
N ALA A 92 -3.96 15.11 -14.73
CA ALA A 92 -2.55 15.15 -15.12
C ALA A 92 -1.68 15.76 -14.02
N GLN A 93 -2.10 16.88 -13.41
CA GLN A 93 -1.41 17.49 -12.27
C GLN A 93 -1.31 16.53 -11.08
N MET A 94 -2.39 15.81 -10.76
CA MET A 94 -2.37 14.78 -9.70
C MET A 94 -1.37 13.67 -10.02
N SER A 95 -1.36 13.18 -11.27
CA SER A 95 -0.41 12.16 -11.74
C SER A 95 1.04 12.64 -11.60
N ASP A 96 1.33 13.87 -12.01
CA ASP A 96 2.67 14.44 -11.96
C ASP A 96 3.12 14.67 -10.51
N GLU A 97 2.24 15.15 -9.62
CA GLU A 97 2.53 15.26 -8.18
C GLU A 97 2.87 13.92 -7.54
N LEU A 98 2.10 12.87 -7.84
CA LEU A 98 2.37 11.52 -7.33
C LEU A 98 3.72 10.98 -7.80
N LYS A 99 4.14 11.29 -9.03
CA LYS A 99 5.46 10.90 -9.57
C LYS A 99 6.64 11.59 -8.89
N THR A 100 6.42 12.73 -8.21
CA THR A 100 7.49 13.40 -7.45
C THR A 100 7.83 12.72 -6.13
N ILE A 101 6.97 11.82 -5.65
CA ILE A 101 7.08 11.21 -4.33
C ILE A 101 8.10 10.06 -4.39
N SER A 102 9.06 10.09 -3.45
CA SER A 102 10.11 9.07 -3.38
C SER A 102 9.54 7.67 -3.15
N GLY A 103 9.97 6.71 -3.96
CA GLY A 103 9.48 5.32 -3.92
C GLY A 103 8.26 5.06 -4.80
N VAL A 104 7.75 6.04 -5.54
CA VAL A 104 6.76 5.83 -6.61
C VAL A 104 7.49 5.55 -7.91
N ALA A 105 7.35 4.34 -8.46
CA ALA A 105 8.00 3.94 -9.71
C ALA A 105 7.25 4.44 -10.95
N ASN A 106 5.92 4.38 -10.92
CA ASN A 106 5.07 4.77 -12.04
C ASN A 106 3.67 5.17 -11.56
N VAL A 107 2.99 6.02 -12.32
CA VAL A 107 1.58 6.37 -12.10
C VAL A 107 0.82 6.16 -13.40
N THR A 108 -0.17 5.25 -13.36
CA THR A 108 -1.02 4.89 -14.51
C THR A 108 -2.44 5.39 -14.28
N SER A 109 -3.02 6.03 -15.29
CA SER A 109 -4.41 6.51 -15.27
C SER A 109 -5.08 6.34 -16.64
N ILE A 110 -6.34 6.78 -16.81
CA ILE A 110 -6.99 6.86 -18.13
C ILE A 110 -6.19 7.70 -19.15
N LEU A 111 -5.28 8.56 -18.68
CA LEU A 111 -4.40 9.35 -19.55
C LEU A 111 -3.35 8.50 -20.25
N ASP A 112 -2.91 7.41 -19.62
CA ASP A 112 -1.68 6.69 -19.97
C ASP A 112 -1.97 5.31 -20.60
N VAL A 113 -3.19 4.78 -20.42
CA VAL A 113 -3.58 3.47 -20.96
C VAL A 113 -3.84 3.49 -22.47
N PRO A 114 -3.53 2.39 -23.17
CA PRO A 114 -3.66 2.29 -24.62
C PRO A 114 -5.13 2.25 -25.08
N LEU A 115 -5.46 2.99 -26.14
CA LEU A 115 -6.75 2.94 -26.82
C LEU A 115 -6.66 1.97 -28.00
N LEU A 116 -7.42 0.88 -27.93
CA LEU A 116 -7.38 -0.21 -28.90
C LEU A 116 -8.55 -0.16 -29.89
N TYR A 117 -9.65 0.48 -29.50
CA TYR A 117 -10.88 0.60 -30.28
C TYR A 117 -11.18 2.04 -30.70
N SER A 118 -10.34 2.99 -30.28
CA SER A 118 -10.53 4.44 -30.46
C SER A 118 -9.31 5.13 -31.10
N PRO A 119 -9.09 4.95 -32.43
CA PRO A 119 -9.83 4.10 -33.36
C PRO A 119 -9.34 2.64 -33.30
N LYS A 120 -10.12 1.72 -33.88
CA LYS A 120 -9.79 0.29 -33.89
C LYS A 120 -8.45 0.04 -34.58
N VAL A 121 -7.45 -0.38 -33.80
CA VAL A 121 -6.12 -0.76 -34.29
C VAL A 121 -6.14 -2.18 -34.87
N THR A 122 -5.42 -2.36 -35.97
CA THR A 122 -5.16 -3.68 -36.55
C THR A 122 -4.02 -4.38 -35.81
N VAL A 123 -3.94 -5.71 -35.89
CA VAL A 123 -2.87 -6.49 -35.24
C VAL A 123 -1.48 -6.04 -35.70
N SER A 124 -1.33 -5.65 -36.97
CA SER A 124 -0.09 -5.08 -37.51
C SER A 124 0.35 -3.78 -36.85
N GLN A 125 -0.60 -2.97 -36.40
CA GLN A 125 -0.36 -1.67 -35.77
C GLN A 125 -0.05 -1.78 -34.26
N LEU A 126 -0.23 -2.96 -33.64
CA LEU A 126 0.12 -3.17 -32.23
C LEU A 126 1.63 -3.06 -31.93
N LYS A 127 2.47 -3.02 -32.97
CA LYS A 127 3.91 -2.78 -32.83
C LYS A 127 4.27 -1.30 -32.69
N GLU A 128 3.35 -0.41 -33.03
CA GLU A 128 3.52 1.03 -32.92
C GLU A 128 3.19 1.50 -31.49
N GLU A 129 3.64 2.70 -31.13
CA GLU A 129 3.25 3.28 -29.85
C GLU A 129 1.72 3.43 -29.78
N PRO A 130 1.08 2.92 -28.71
CA PRO A 130 -0.36 2.95 -28.64
C PRO A 130 -0.86 4.39 -28.46
N ARG A 131 -2.01 4.69 -29.06
CA ARG A 131 -2.71 5.96 -28.85
C ARG A 131 -3.27 6.01 -27.43
N THR A 132 -3.23 7.18 -26.80
CA THR A 132 -3.71 7.42 -25.44
C THR A 132 -4.49 8.73 -25.38
N LEU A 133 -5.09 9.05 -24.23
CA LEU A 133 -5.69 10.36 -23.98
C LEU A 133 -4.66 11.50 -23.87
N ARG A 134 -3.35 11.19 -23.75
CA ARG A 134 -2.29 12.21 -23.81
C ARG A 134 -2.02 12.71 -25.23
N ASN A 135 -2.42 11.97 -26.26
CA ASN A 135 -2.25 12.43 -27.64
C ASN A 135 -3.29 13.53 -27.97
N PRO A 136 -2.86 14.71 -28.46
CA PRO A 136 -3.73 15.87 -28.61
C PRO A 136 -4.83 15.70 -29.67
N ASP A 137 -4.65 14.76 -30.59
CA ASP A 137 -5.57 14.43 -31.68
C ASP A 137 -6.51 13.25 -31.36
N THR A 138 -6.51 12.75 -30.12
CA THR A 138 -7.40 11.67 -29.68
C THR A 138 -8.84 12.15 -29.52
N ASP A 139 -9.77 11.43 -30.15
CA ASP A 139 -11.20 11.65 -30.00
C ASP A 139 -11.67 11.16 -28.62
N ARG A 140 -12.13 12.10 -27.79
CA ARG A 140 -12.53 11.85 -26.41
C ARG A 140 -13.83 11.10 -26.28
N ASP A 141 -14.75 11.28 -27.22
CA ASP A 141 -16.04 10.58 -27.19
C ASP A 141 -15.84 9.11 -27.52
N LEU A 142 -14.95 8.81 -28.48
CA LEU A 142 -14.53 7.44 -28.75
C LEU A 142 -13.79 6.82 -27.56
N ALA A 143 -12.81 7.54 -27.00
CA ALA A 143 -12.07 7.05 -25.83
C ALA A 143 -13.00 6.78 -24.63
N ARG A 144 -13.94 7.69 -24.34
CA ARG A 144 -14.96 7.49 -23.30
C ARG A 144 -15.78 6.24 -23.55
N LYS A 145 -16.26 6.06 -24.78
CA LYS A 145 -17.03 4.87 -25.16
C LYS A 145 -16.22 3.60 -24.93
N GLU A 146 -14.97 3.57 -25.34
CA GLU A 146 -14.08 2.43 -25.11
C GLU A 146 -13.89 2.16 -23.61
N PHE A 147 -13.63 3.17 -22.78
CA PHE A 147 -13.50 2.97 -21.33
C PHE A 147 -14.78 2.44 -20.68
N LEU A 148 -15.95 2.83 -21.19
CA LEU A 148 -17.26 2.40 -20.68
C LEU A 148 -17.73 1.04 -21.21
N GLU A 149 -17.24 0.59 -22.36
CA GLU A 149 -17.68 -0.67 -23.00
C GLU A 149 -16.65 -1.79 -22.87
N SER A 150 -15.36 -1.45 -22.80
CA SER A 150 -14.27 -2.40 -22.78
C SER A 150 -14.19 -3.17 -21.45
N PRO A 151 -14.13 -4.51 -21.49
CA PRO A 151 -14.05 -5.33 -20.28
C PRO A 151 -12.74 -5.15 -19.50
N ILE A 152 -11.70 -4.58 -20.12
CA ILE A 152 -10.40 -4.32 -19.48
C ILE A 152 -10.31 -2.95 -18.80
N TYR A 153 -11.26 -2.05 -19.04
CA TYR A 153 -11.26 -0.70 -18.45
C TYR A 153 -12.45 -0.45 -17.53
N ARG A 154 -13.63 -0.89 -17.95
CA ARG A 154 -14.87 -0.72 -17.19
C ARG A 154 -14.78 -1.46 -15.86
N LYS A 155 -15.10 -0.78 -14.76
CA LYS A 155 -14.99 -1.28 -13.37
C LYS A 155 -13.56 -1.51 -12.88
N LEU A 156 -12.54 -1.10 -13.64
CA LEU A 156 -11.14 -1.23 -13.26
C LEU A 156 -10.47 0.14 -13.15
N ILE A 157 -10.55 0.96 -14.19
CA ILE A 157 -9.94 2.31 -14.23
C ILE A 157 -11.01 3.40 -14.35
N LEU A 158 -12.20 3.06 -14.85
CA LEU A 158 -13.36 3.93 -14.93
C LEU A 158 -14.58 3.29 -14.25
N SER A 159 -15.30 4.08 -13.47
CA SER A 159 -16.56 3.67 -12.85
C SER A 159 -17.65 3.37 -13.90
N PRO A 160 -18.64 2.52 -13.58
CA PRO A 160 -19.72 2.18 -14.52
C PRO A 160 -20.53 3.38 -15.04
N ASP A 161 -20.61 4.47 -14.26
CA ASP A 161 -21.27 5.72 -14.64
C ASP A 161 -20.37 6.68 -15.42
N GLY A 162 -19.08 6.38 -15.56
CA GLY A 162 -18.11 7.20 -16.28
C GLY A 162 -17.69 8.49 -15.57
N GLN A 163 -18.05 8.67 -14.30
CA GLN A 163 -17.80 9.92 -13.57
C GLN A 163 -16.55 9.87 -12.70
N THR A 164 -16.08 8.67 -12.35
CA THR A 164 -14.95 8.47 -11.44
C THR A 164 -13.86 7.64 -12.11
N THR A 165 -12.61 8.08 -12.03
CA THR A 165 -11.46 7.33 -12.50
C THR A 165 -10.46 7.05 -11.39
N ALA A 166 -9.56 6.09 -11.61
CA ALA A 166 -8.47 5.75 -10.71
C ALA A 166 -7.12 6.14 -11.31
N LEU A 167 -6.25 6.70 -10.47
CA LEU A 167 -4.80 6.73 -10.67
C LEU A 167 -4.19 5.61 -9.83
N MET A 168 -3.37 4.77 -10.45
CA MET A 168 -2.64 3.71 -9.80
C MET A 168 -1.17 4.12 -9.72
N ALA A 169 -0.70 4.45 -8.52
CA ALA A 169 0.70 4.69 -8.24
C ALA A 169 1.36 3.36 -7.85
N THR A 170 2.21 2.82 -8.72
CA THR A 170 2.99 1.61 -8.45
C THR A 170 4.26 1.99 -7.68
N MET A 171 4.52 1.30 -6.57
CA MET A 171 5.71 1.54 -5.75
C MET A 171 6.94 0.86 -6.35
N GLU A 172 8.13 1.39 -6.05
CA GLU A 172 9.39 0.77 -6.42
C GLU A 172 9.55 -0.62 -5.77
N LEU A 173 10.17 -1.54 -6.52
CA LEU A 173 10.47 -2.87 -6.01
C LEU A 173 11.56 -2.79 -4.95
N ASP A 174 11.24 -3.21 -3.73
CA ASP A 174 12.21 -3.28 -2.64
C ASP A 174 13.14 -4.49 -2.79
N ARG A 175 14.25 -4.27 -3.51
CA ARG A 175 15.24 -5.32 -3.77
C ARG A 175 15.97 -5.74 -2.50
N GLN A 176 16.22 -4.81 -1.57
CA GLN A 176 16.94 -5.11 -0.33
C GLN A 176 16.08 -5.97 0.60
N TYR A 177 14.78 -5.66 0.74
CA TYR A 177 13.82 -6.52 1.42
C TYR A 177 13.83 -7.94 0.84
N LEU A 178 13.73 -8.06 -0.49
CA LEU A 178 13.73 -9.38 -1.16
C LEU A 178 15.03 -10.15 -0.95
N THR A 179 16.19 -9.48 -0.90
CA THR A 179 17.46 -10.13 -0.60
C THR A 179 17.52 -10.62 0.84
N LEU A 180 17.16 -9.78 1.81
CA LEU A 180 17.21 -10.12 3.23
C LEU A 180 16.24 -11.26 3.58
N VAL A 181 15.01 -11.19 3.08
CA VAL A 181 13.99 -12.21 3.36
C VAL A 181 14.41 -13.57 2.79
N ARG A 182 15.01 -13.60 1.59
CA ARG A 182 15.49 -14.84 0.98
C ARG A 182 16.69 -15.43 1.70
N GLN A 183 17.65 -14.61 2.09
CA GLN A 183 18.80 -15.07 2.87
C GLN A 183 18.32 -15.70 4.17
N ARG A 184 17.44 -14.99 4.91
CA ARG A 184 16.81 -15.49 6.14
C ARG A 184 16.09 -16.81 5.92
N ASP A 185 15.19 -16.86 4.93
CA ASP A 185 14.30 -18.00 4.71
C ASP A 185 15.07 -19.22 4.17
N SER A 186 16.12 -19.01 3.38
CA SER A 186 17.02 -20.10 2.95
C SER A 186 17.75 -20.76 4.13
N LEU A 187 18.20 -19.97 5.12
CA LEU A 187 18.85 -20.48 6.33
C LEU A 187 17.82 -21.17 7.26
N ARG A 188 16.61 -20.64 7.37
CA ARG A 188 15.51 -21.29 8.12
C ARG A 188 15.12 -22.63 7.51
N LEU A 189 14.98 -22.69 6.19
CA LEU A 189 14.70 -23.94 5.49
C LEU A 189 15.82 -24.96 5.75
N LYS A 190 17.08 -24.55 5.59
CA LYS A 190 18.23 -25.43 5.84
C LYS A 190 18.27 -25.93 7.28
N ARG A 191 18.00 -25.06 8.27
CA ARG A 191 17.88 -25.43 9.69
C ARG A 191 16.87 -26.56 9.89
N ASP A 192 15.74 -26.48 9.20
CA ASP A 192 14.62 -27.40 9.40
C ASP A 192 14.77 -28.71 8.59
N THR A 193 15.56 -28.72 7.51
CA THR A 193 15.77 -29.91 6.66
C THR A 193 17.09 -30.65 6.91
N GLU A 194 18.19 -29.93 7.08
CA GLU A 194 19.56 -30.46 7.11
C GLU A 194 20.30 -30.14 8.42
N GLY A 195 19.85 -29.13 9.16
CA GLY A 195 20.56 -28.52 10.28
C GLY A 195 21.54 -27.43 9.84
N LEU A 196 21.95 -26.58 10.78
CA LEU A 196 22.90 -25.48 10.55
C LEU A 196 24.28 -25.78 11.14
N THR A 197 25.33 -25.25 10.52
CA THR A 197 26.64 -25.12 11.19
C THR A 197 26.62 -23.99 12.22
N ALA A 198 27.63 -23.96 13.10
CA ALA A 198 27.78 -22.88 14.06
C ALA A 198 27.96 -21.50 13.39
N GLU A 199 28.62 -21.43 12.22
CA GLU A 199 28.71 -20.17 11.47
C GLU A 199 27.35 -19.77 10.88
N GLU A 200 26.58 -20.73 10.37
CA GLU A 200 25.28 -20.46 9.77
C GLU A 200 24.22 -20.06 10.80
N GLU A 201 24.33 -20.54 12.03
CA GLU A 201 23.45 -20.13 13.12
C GLU A 201 23.69 -18.67 13.52
N VAL A 202 24.96 -18.26 13.61
CA VAL A 202 25.34 -16.85 13.80
C VAL A 202 24.86 -15.98 12.63
N GLU A 203 24.98 -16.48 11.40
CA GLU A 203 24.52 -15.76 10.22
C GLU A 203 22.99 -15.62 10.19
N LEU A 204 22.25 -16.68 10.57
CA LEU A 204 20.79 -16.63 10.66
C LEU A 204 20.34 -15.60 11.70
N GLU A 205 20.98 -15.55 12.87
CA GLU A 205 20.70 -14.52 13.88
C GLU A 205 20.97 -13.11 13.34
N ARG A 206 22.12 -12.93 12.67
CA ARG A 206 22.52 -11.65 12.08
C ARG A 206 21.52 -11.17 11.03
N VAL A 207 21.19 -12.02 10.05
CA VAL A 207 20.25 -11.68 8.97
C VAL A 207 18.83 -11.50 9.50
N SER A 208 18.40 -12.30 10.48
CA SER A 208 17.07 -12.13 11.09
C SER A 208 16.94 -10.78 11.78
N LYS A 209 18.00 -10.34 12.48
CA LYS A 209 18.04 -9.01 13.08
C LYS A 209 18.08 -7.90 12.04
N GLU A 210 18.93 -8.03 11.03
CA GLU A 210 19.03 -7.04 9.94
C GLU A 210 17.69 -6.90 9.20
N PHE A 211 17.00 -8.00 8.93
CA PHE A 211 15.67 -7.99 8.34
C PHE A 211 14.64 -7.27 9.23
N LEU A 212 14.64 -7.53 10.54
CA LEU A 212 13.73 -6.88 11.48
C LEU A 212 13.98 -5.37 11.58
N ASP A 213 15.25 -4.97 11.64
CA ASP A 213 15.67 -3.56 11.69
C ASP A 213 15.32 -2.84 10.38
N TYR A 214 15.59 -3.49 9.23
CA TYR A 214 15.25 -2.96 7.91
C TYR A 214 13.74 -2.77 7.75
N ARG A 215 12.94 -3.79 8.07
CA ARG A 215 11.47 -3.71 8.03
C ARG A 215 10.94 -2.61 8.94
N THR A 216 11.54 -2.43 10.11
CA THR A 216 11.19 -1.36 11.04
C THR A 216 11.46 0.03 10.44
N ALA A 217 12.61 0.24 9.80
CA ALA A 217 12.92 1.50 9.15
C ALA A 217 11.98 1.77 7.97
N ARG A 218 11.71 0.74 7.16
CA ARG A 218 10.82 0.84 5.98
C ARG A 218 9.38 1.20 6.35
N ALA A 219 8.85 0.62 7.41
CA ALA A 219 7.51 0.98 7.89
C ALA A 219 7.40 2.49 8.23
N VAL A 220 8.47 3.11 8.74
CA VAL A 220 8.50 4.56 9.01
C VAL A 220 8.51 5.35 7.69
N GLU A 221 9.32 4.93 6.72
CA GLU A 221 9.36 5.57 5.39
C GLU A 221 8.01 5.46 4.66
N GLU A 222 7.35 4.31 4.72
CA GLU A 222 6.04 4.09 4.13
C GLU A 222 4.97 4.96 4.78
N HIS A 223 4.95 5.04 6.11
CA HIS A 223 4.03 5.92 6.83
C HIS A 223 4.25 7.40 6.44
N GLN A 224 5.51 7.84 6.31
CA GLN A 224 5.84 9.19 5.81
C GLN A 224 5.36 9.40 4.37
N ARG A 225 5.59 8.42 3.48
CA ARG A 225 5.14 8.48 2.09
C ARG A 225 3.62 8.58 1.99
N VAL A 226 2.87 7.80 2.78
CA VAL A 226 1.40 7.87 2.82
C VAL A 226 0.93 9.23 3.33
N ALA A 227 1.61 9.81 4.32
CA ALA A 227 1.32 11.17 4.79
C ALA A 227 1.56 12.21 3.69
N GLU A 228 2.69 12.12 2.97
CA GLU A 228 3.03 13.00 1.85
C GLU A 228 2.00 12.89 0.71
N ILE A 229 1.58 11.66 0.36
CA ILE A 229 0.53 11.42 -0.64
C ILE A 229 -0.79 12.07 -0.18
N ARG A 230 -1.18 11.91 1.08
CA ARG A 230 -2.39 12.54 1.63
C ARG A 230 -2.33 14.05 1.54
N GLU A 231 -1.18 14.65 1.84
CA GLU A 231 -0.96 16.09 1.75
C GLU A 231 -1.04 16.59 0.29
N LYS A 232 -0.28 15.97 -0.61
CA LYS A 232 -0.26 16.31 -2.04
C LYS A 232 -1.59 16.07 -2.74
N MET A 233 -2.42 15.13 -2.28
CA MET A 233 -3.76 14.92 -2.83
C MET A 233 -4.80 15.84 -2.17
N ALA A 234 -4.55 16.36 -0.97
CA ALA A 234 -5.46 17.28 -0.30
C ALA A 234 -5.63 18.62 -1.03
N GLN A 235 -4.59 19.10 -1.72
CA GLN A 235 -4.64 20.34 -2.53
C GLN A 235 -5.58 20.28 -3.74
N PHE A 236 -6.12 19.11 -4.08
CA PHE A 236 -7.08 18.93 -5.18
C PHE A 236 -8.52 18.72 -4.69
N LYS A 237 -8.76 18.69 -3.37
CA LYS A 237 -10.09 18.40 -2.79
C LYS A 237 -11.14 19.48 -3.03
N ASP A 238 -10.70 20.70 -3.30
CA ASP A 238 -11.56 21.81 -3.72
C ASP A 238 -12.17 21.56 -5.11
N ARG A 239 -11.41 20.91 -6.00
CA ARG A 239 -11.79 20.62 -7.39
C ARG A 239 -12.42 19.24 -7.59
N ALA A 240 -12.18 18.29 -6.69
CA ALA A 240 -12.65 16.92 -6.86
C ALA A 240 -12.88 16.18 -5.54
N GLN A 241 -13.74 15.15 -5.60
CA GLN A 241 -13.82 14.11 -4.58
C GLN A 241 -12.67 13.12 -4.81
N ILE A 242 -11.88 12.90 -3.77
CA ILE A 242 -10.66 12.09 -3.83
C ILE A 242 -10.65 11.10 -2.68
N PHE A 243 -10.43 9.83 -3.00
CA PHE A 243 -10.22 8.77 -2.03
C PHE A 243 -8.89 8.07 -2.29
N LEU A 244 -8.27 7.61 -1.20
CA LEU A 244 -6.99 6.91 -1.21
C LEU A 244 -7.21 5.48 -0.72
N GLY A 245 -6.62 4.51 -1.40
CA GLY A 245 -6.72 3.09 -1.07
C GLY A 245 -5.54 2.29 -1.60
N GLY A 246 -5.63 0.96 -1.49
CA GLY A 246 -4.57 0.03 -1.88
C GLY A 246 -3.82 -0.56 -0.69
N PRO A 247 -3.08 -1.67 -0.89
CA PRO A 247 -2.37 -2.37 0.17
C PRO A 247 -1.33 -1.49 0.88
N SER A 248 -0.65 -0.58 0.16
CA SER A 248 0.36 0.31 0.75
C SER A 248 -0.19 1.33 1.75
N MET A 249 -1.53 1.46 1.85
CA MET A 249 -2.20 2.34 2.83
C MET A 249 -2.31 1.71 4.23
N ILE A 250 -2.01 0.42 4.39
CA ILE A 250 -2.07 -0.30 5.65
C ILE A 250 -0.68 -0.23 6.32
N THR A 251 -0.30 0.97 6.75
CA THR A 251 1.00 1.26 7.39
C THR A 251 0.85 2.20 8.58
#